data_AF-A0A6G0SV87-F1
#
_entry.id   AF-A0A6G0SV87-F1
#
_cell.length_a   1.000
_cell.length_b   1.000
_cell.length_c   1.000
_cell.angle_alpha   90.00
_cell.angle_beta   90.00
_cell.angle_gamma   90.00
#
_symmetry.space_group_name_H-M   'P 1'
#
loop_
_entity.id
_entity.type
_entity.pdbx_description
1 polymer ?
#
loop_
_entity_poly.entity_id
_entity_poly.type
_entity_poly.pdbx_seq_one_letter_code
_entity_poly.pdbx_strand_id
1 'polypeptide(L)'
;NDTWQADLYCFYRPKAKTDDPSYSLRNKHNANKAEDNHKTLYKTNDGYKYILNVIDTFSKYVWSVPLKTKTGLEVANAFSQIFKYDVPKNVHVDKGTDKKASIIERFNRTFGDKLKKVLYLNNVWISELPKIIKTYNNTYHRTIKMKPADVSKKNENDLLSTVYNYDISNSKPKFEINDRVRLSSINDVYRNKLKTNWSKEIFIVEKVFKSNVVYYKIYDIEGTVYEEELLLSLL
;
A
#
# COMPACT_ATOMS: atom_id res chain seq x y z
N ASN A 1 13.90 -11.87 -2.54
CA ASN A 1 12.47 -11.70 -2.16
C ASN A 1 11.74 -11.15 -3.36
N ASP A 2 10.82 -11.93 -3.94
CA ASP A 2 10.18 -11.62 -5.23
C ASP A 2 8.68 -11.37 -5.03
N THR A 3 8.39 -10.22 -4.40
CA THR A 3 7.03 -9.80 -4.06
C THR A 3 6.77 -8.44 -4.67
N TRP A 4 5.73 -8.33 -5.48
CA TRP A 4 5.32 -7.07 -6.09
C TRP A 4 4.03 -6.58 -5.45
N GLN A 5 3.81 -5.27 -5.49
CA GLN A 5 2.55 -4.65 -5.08
C GLN A 5 1.89 -4.01 -6.30
N ALA A 6 0.58 -4.13 -6.40
CA ALA A 6 -0.19 -3.49 -7.45
C ALA A 6 -1.40 -2.76 -6.87
N ASP A 7 -1.69 -1.59 -7.41
CA ASP A 7 -2.83 -0.76 -7.02
C ASP A 7 -3.35 -0.02 -8.25
N LEU A 8 -4.66 0.13 -8.27
CA LEU A 8 -5.36 0.80 -9.34
C LEU A 8 -5.56 2.26 -8.98
N TYR A 9 -4.71 3.11 -9.53
CA TYR A 9 -4.82 4.55 -9.37
C TYR A 9 -6.00 5.08 -10.18
N CYS A 10 -6.88 5.81 -9.50
CA CYS A 10 -8.02 6.48 -10.10
C CYS A 10 -7.95 7.96 -9.76
N PHE A 11 -8.07 8.82 -10.78
CA PHE A 11 -8.15 10.28 -10.60
C PHE A 11 -9.30 10.70 -9.69
N TYR A 12 -10.31 9.85 -9.58
CA TYR A 12 -11.44 10.03 -8.69
C TYR A 12 -11.58 8.83 -7.76
N ARG A 13 -11.22 8.98 -6.48
CA ARG A 13 -11.66 8.06 -5.44
C ARG A 13 -13.06 8.53 -5.05
N PRO A 14 -14.15 7.80 -5.37
CA PRO A 14 -15.46 8.18 -4.89
C PRO A 14 -15.37 8.28 -3.36
N LYS A 15 -15.80 9.42 -2.80
CA LYS A 15 -15.86 9.57 -1.35
C LYS A 15 -16.75 8.45 -0.83
N ALA A 16 -16.31 7.77 0.22
CA ALA A 16 -17.13 6.78 0.91
C ALA A 16 -18.51 7.38 1.17
N LYS A 17 -19.58 6.62 0.90
CA LYS A 17 -20.93 7.06 1.24
C LYS A 17 -20.93 7.31 2.74
N THR A 18 -21.21 8.55 3.13
CA THR A 18 -21.38 8.92 4.53
C THR A 18 -22.86 8.76 4.81
N ASP A 19 -23.21 8.09 5.92
CA ASP A 19 -24.61 7.98 6.35
C ASP A 19 -25.19 9.30 6.86
N ASP A 20 -24.38 10.36 6.97
CA ASP A 20 -24.82 11.72 7.33
C ASP A 20 -25.62 12.37 6.18
N PRO A 21 -26.95 12.58 6.35
CA PRO A 21 -27.80 13.16 5.32
C PRO A 21 -27.41 14.62 4.98
N SER A 22 -26.81 15.34 5.94
CA SER A 22 -26.43 16.75 5.80
C SER A 22 -25.13 16.95 4.99
N TYR A 23 -24.28 15.92 4.93
CA TYR A 23 -23.03 15.94 4.16
C TYR A 23 -23.27 16.08 2.66
N SER A 24 -24.32 15.42 2.16
CA SER A 24 -24.72 15.45 0.75
C SER A 24 -25.23 16.83 0.29
N LEU A 25 -25.91 17.55 1.20
CA LEU A 25 -26.45 18.89 0.94
C LEU A 25 -25.35 19.95 0.92
N ARG A 26 -24.39 19.90 1.85
CA ARG A 26 -23.28 20.87 1.92
C ARG A 26 -22.27 20.74 0.78
N ASN A 27 -22.12 19.56 0.18
CA ASN A 27 -21.10 19.29 -0.83
C ASN A 27 -21.65 19.07 -2.25
N LYS A 28 -22.95 19.28 -2.47
CA LYS A 28 -23.62 19.01 -3.75
C LYS A 28 -22.97 19.74 -4.94
N HIS A 29 -22.56 21.00 -4.75
CA HIS A 29 -21.83 21.76 -5.76
C HIS A 29 -20.44 21.20 -6.08
N ASN A 30 -19.73 20.65 -5.08
CA ASN A 30 -18.40 20.05 -5.26
C ASN A 30 -18.47 18.67 -5.94
N ALA A 31 -19.53 17.89 -5.68
CA ALA A 31 -19.76 16.59 -6.30
C ALA A 31 -20.07 16.73 -7.80
N ASN A 32 -20.96 17.65 -8.16
CA ASN A 32 -21.31 17.93 -9.56
C ASN A 32 -20.08 18.42 -10.37
N LYS A 33 -19.27 19.32 -9.80
CA LYS A 33 -18.03 19.81 -10.43
C LYS A 33 -16.98 18.70 -10.63
N ALA A 34 -16.91 17.73 -9.71
CA ALA A 34 -16.01 16.59 -9.83
C ALA A 34 -16.48 15.57 -10.88
N GLU A 35 -17.79 15.34 -11.00
CA GLU A 35 -18.37 14.48 -12.05
C GLU A 35 -18.22 15.06 -13.46
N ASP A 36 -18.38 16.38 -13.62
CA ASP A 36 -18.19 17.07 -14.90
C ASP A 36 -16.72 17.10 -15.34
N ASN A 37 -15.79 17.27 -14.41
CA ASN A 37 -14.35 17.14 -14.67
C ASN A 37 -13.96 15.71 -15.04
N HIS A 38 -14.56 14.69 -14.41
CA HIS A 38 -14.35 13.29 -14.79
C HIS A 38 -14.81 13.01 -16.22
N LYS A 39 -15.97 13.54 -16.64
CA LYS A 39 -16.52 13.32 -17.99
C LYS A 39 -15.69 13.95 -19.11
N THR A 40 -14.95 15.01 -18.81
CA THR A 40 -14.11 15.73 -19.78
C THR A 40 -12.67 15.22 -19.81
N LEU A 41 -12.14 14.74 -18.68
CA LEU A 41 -10.75 14.27 -18.58
C LEU A 41 -10.47 13.00 -19.39
N TYR A 42 -11.34 11.98 -19.34
CA TYR A 42 -11.04 10.75 -20.10
C TYR A 42 -11.14 10.94 -21.63
N LYS A 43 -11.98 11.88 -22.09
CA LYS A 43 -12.12 12.19 -23.53
C LYS A 43 -10.85 12.79 -24.10
N THR A 44 -10.17 13.63 -23.32
CA THR A 44 -8.89 14.26 -23.68
C THR A 44 -7.68 13.32 -23.53
N ASN A 45 -7.90 12.12 -23.00
CA ASN A 45 -6.89 11.07 -22.82
C ASN A 45 -7.36 9.76 -23.48
N ASP A 46 -7.88 9.83 -24.71
CA ASP A 46 -8.19 8.67 -25.56
C ASP A 46 -9.09 7.58 -24.93
N GLY A 47 -9.95 7.97 -24.00
CA GLY A 47 -10.83 7.06 -23.29
C GLY A 47 -10.22 6.42 -22.04
N TYR A 48 -8.96 6.69 -21.71
CA TYR A 48 -8.29 6.17 -20.52
C TYR A 48 -8.79 6.87 -19.26
N LYS A 49 -9.16 6.06 -18.25
CA LYS A 49 -9.78 6.50 -17.00
C LYS A 49 -8.96 6.14 -15.76
N TYR A 50 -8.21 5.06 -15.84
CA TYR A 50 -7.48 4.47 -14.73
C TYR A 50 -6.01 4.29 -15.09
N ILE A 51 -5.18 4.14 -14.07
CA ILE A 51 -3.76 3.80 -14.23
C ILE A 51 -3.50 2.64 -13.28
N LEU A 52 -3.11 1.49 -13.82
CA LEU A 52 -2.60 0.38 -13.01
C LEU A 52 -1.15 0.66 -12.67
N ASN A 53 -0.86 0.85 -11.39
CA ASN A 53 0.49 0.99 -10.88
C ASN A 53 0.95 -0.36 -10.32
N VAL A 54 2.13 -0.79 -10.72
CA VAL A 54 2.78 -2.02 -10.23
C VAL A 54 4.19 -1.64 -9.80
N ILE A 55 4.57 -2.03 -8.59
CA ILE A 55 5.89 -1.77 -8.02
C ILE A 55 6.50 -3.07 -7.52
N ASP A 56 7.73 -3.33 -7.94
CA ASP A 56 8.55 -4.35 -7.28
C ASP A 56 8.97 -3.83 -5.90
N THR A 57 8.62 -4.56 -4.84
CA THR A 57 8.92 -4.13 -3.47
C THR A 57 10.40 -4.20 -3.14
N PHE A 58 11.19 -4.98 -3.86
CA PHE A 58 12.63 -5.09 -3.63
C PHE A 58 13.39 -3.96 -4.34
N SER A 59 13.34 -3.90 -5.67
CA SER A 59 14.04 -2.87 -6.45
C SER A 59 13.39 -1.48 -6.39
N LYS A 60 12.13 -1.39 -5.94
CA LYS A 60 11.27 -0.20 -6.06
C LYS A 60 10.99 0.22 -7.50
N TYR A 61 11.30 -0.63 -8.48
CA TYR A 61 11.01 -0.34 -9.89
C TYR A 61 9.50 -0.31 -10.11
N VAL A 62 9.05 0.68 -10.89
CA VAL A 62 7.62 0.90 -11.13
C VAL A 62 7.27 0.77 -12.61
N TRP A 63 6.12 0.15 -12.85
CA TRP A 63 5.38 0.21 -14.09
C TRP A 63 4.03 0.89 -13.85
N SER A 64 3.60 1.71 -14.81
CA SER A 64 2.26 2.30 -14.81
C SER A 64 1.63 2.12 -16.18
N VAL A 65 0.46 1.48 -16.22
CA VAL A 65 -0.25 1.16 -17.46
C VAL A 65 -1.62 1.85 -17.45
N PRO A 66 -1.93 2.70 -18.44
CA PRO A 66 -3.22 3.34 -18.55
C PRO A 66 -4.30 2.33 -18.96
N LEU A 67 -5.46 2.36 -18.29
CA LEU A 67 -6.61 1.49 -18.55
C LEU A 67 -7.89 2.30 -18.79
N LYS A 68 -8.75 1.80 -19.67
CA LYS A 68 -10.08 2.35 -19.97
C LYS A 68 -11.12 1.86 -18.98
N THR A 69 -11.00 0.62 -18.51
CA THR A 69 -11.90 -0.02 -17.53
C THR A 69 -11.13 -0.68 -16.39
N LYS A 70 -11.86 -1.04 -15.32
CA LYS A 70 -11.33 -1.84 -14.19
C LYS A 70 -11.61 -3.34 -14.35
N THR A 71 -11.97 -3.78 -15.55
CA THR A 71 -12.38 -5.18 -15.75
C THR A 71 -11.20 -6.12 -15.55
N GLY A 72 -11.45 -7.31 -15.02
CA GLY A 72 -10.41 -8.30 -14.78
C GLY A 72 -9.62 -8.65 -16.05
N LEU A 73 -10.29 -8.70 -17.20
CA LEU A 73 -9.65 -8.95 -18.50
C LEU A 73 -8.65 -7.85 -18.88
N GLU A 74 -9.02 -6.58 -18.72
CA GLU A 74 -8.13 -5.46 -19.08
C GLU A 74 -6.94 -5.37 -18.12
N VAL A 75 -7.17 -5.61 -16.83
CA VAL A 75 -6.11 -5.68 -15.83
C VAL A 75 -5.17 -6.86 -16.11
N ALA A 76 -5.69 -8.03 -16.47
CA ALA A 76 -4.89 -9.19 -16.85
C ALA A 76 -4.03 -8.92 -18.09
N ASN A 77 -4.59 -8.26 -19.12
CA ASN A 77 -3.83 -7.87 -20.30
C ASN A 77 -2.71 -6.88 -19.97
N ALA A 78 -2.95 -5.94 -19.05
CA ALA A 78 -1.92 -5.02 -18.58
C ALA A 78 -0.80 -5.77 -17.83
N PHE A 79 -1.16 -6.72 -16.96
CA PHE A 79 -0.18 -7.57 -16.30
C PHE A 79 0.63 -8.40 -17.30
N SER A 80 0.01 -8.99 -18.33
CA SER A 80 0.74 -9.72 -19.38
C SER A 80 1.78 -8.85 -20.10
N GLN A 81 1.54 -7.54 -20.25
CA GLN A 81 2.53 -6.61 -20.83
C GLN A 81 3.71 -6.37 -19.88
N ILE A 82 3.44 -6.27 -18.58
CA ILE A 82 4.46 -6.05 -17.55
C ILE A 82 5.30 -7.32 -17.35
N PHE A 83 4.63 -8.47 -17.26
CA PHE A 83 5.22 -9.78 -16.96
C PHE A 83 6.03 -10.37 -18.11
N LYS A 84 6.06 -9.73 -19.28
CA LYS A 84 6.93 -10.12 -20.40
C LYS A 84 8.41 -10.13 -20.01
N TYR A 85 8.80 -9.31 -19.03
CA TYR A 85 10.20 -9.14 -18.62
C TYR A 85 10.55 -9.99 -17.39
N ASP A 86 9.64 -10.12 -16.43
CA ASP A 86 9.82 -10.92 -15.23
C ASP A 86 8.45 -11.25 -14.59
N VAL A 87 8.35 -12.41 -13.95
CA VAL A 87 7.10 -12.88 -13.32
C VAL A 87 7.33 -13.01 -11.82
N PRO A 88 6.67 -12.19 -10.98
CA PRO A 88 6.85 -12.28 -9.55
C PRO A 88 6.26 -13.56 -8.97
N LYS A 89 6.92 -14.10 -7.95
CA LYS A 89 6.36 -15.20 -7.13
C LYS A 89 5.07 -14.79 -6.42
N ASN A 90 5.00 -13.55 -5.92
CA ASN A 90 3.83 -13.05 -5.19
C ASN A 90 3.42 -11.65 -5.68
N VAL A 91 2.13 -11.43 -5.87
CA VAL A 91 1.55 -10.11 -6.12
C VAL A 91 0.56 -9.77 -5.03
N HIS A 92 0.81 -8.69 -4.29
CA HIS A 92 -0.10 -8.15 -3.31
C HIS A 92 -0.93 -7.02 -3.92
N VAL A 93 -2.25 -7.16 -3.85
CA VAL A 93 -3.22 -6.11 -4.22
C VAL A 93 -3.93 -5.68 -2.95
N ASP A 94 -3.96 -4.39 -2.67
CA ASP A 94 -4.56 -3.87 -1.45
C ASP A 94 -6.10 -4.11 -1.43
N LYS A 95 -6.61 -4.60 -0.30
CA LYS A 95 -8.05 -4.71 -0.01
C LYS A 95 -8.58 -3.54 0.82
N GLY A 96 -7.75 -2.52 1.08
CA GLY A 96 -8.13 -1.26 1.72
C GLY A 96 -7.85 -1.19 3.24
N THR A 97 -7.26 -2.24 3.82
CA THR A 97 -7.03 -2.36 5.28
C THR A 97 -5.63 -2.87 5.64
N ASP A 98 -4.83 -3.34 4.68
CA ASP A 98 -3.59 -4.05 4.96
C ASP A 98 -2.35 -3.15 4.88
N LYS A 99 -1.58 -3.08 5.98
CA LYS A 99 -0.25 -2.43 6.03
C LYS A 99 0.76 -3.01 5.00
N LYS A 100 0.41 -4.13 4.38
CA LYS A 100 1.20 -4.82 3.35
C LYS A 100 1.36 -4.02 2.07
N ALA A 101 0.59 -2.95 1.83
CA ALA A 101 0.67 -2.11 0.62
C ALA A 101 1.45 -0.77 0.79
N SER A 102 2.15 -0.58 1.92
CA SER A 102 2.77 0.72 2.26
C SER A 102 3.77 1.28 1.23
N ILE A 103 4.40 0.43 0.41
CA ILE A 103 5.38 0.86 -0.61
C ILE A 103 4.62 1.46 -1.80
N ILE A 104 3.60 0.78 -2.32
CA ILE A 104 2.79 1.30 -3.42
C ILE A 104 1.98 2.53 -3.02
N GLU A 105 1.49 2.61 -1.78
CA GLU A 105 0.82 3.81 -1.27
C GLU A 105 1.75 5.04 -1.28
N ARG A 106 3.01 4.85 -0.84
CA ARG A 106 4.02 5.91 -0.87
C ARG A 106 4.33 6.36 -2.29
N PHE A 107 4.42 5.40 -3.22
CA PHE A 107 4.56 5.70 -4.64
C PHE A 107 3.36 6.50 -5.15
N ASN A 108 2.12 6.02 -4.92
CA ASN A 108 0.88 6.63 -5.39
C ASN A 108 0.72 8.08 -4.89
N ARG A 109 1.17 8.40 -3.68
CA ARG A 109 1.22 9.78 -3.19
C ARG A 109 2.15 10.66 -4.02
N THR A 110 3.40 10.20 -4.21
CA THR A 110 4.41 10.92 -5.00
C THR A 110 4.00 11.09 -6.46
N PHE A 111 3.45 10.02 -7.03
CA PHE A 111 2.91 9.97 -8.39
C PHE A 111 1.73 10.93 -8.56
N GLY A 112 0.78 10.90 -7.62
CA GLY A 112 -0.37 11.81 -7.60
C GLY A 112 0.04 13.28 -7.56
N ASP A 113 1.07 13.64 -6.78
CA ASP A 113 1.55 15.02 -6.70
C ASP A 113 2.21 15.50 -8.01
N LYS A 114 2.89 14.60 -8.74
CA LYS A 114 3.39 14.91 -10.09
C LYS A 114 2.26 15.04 -11.09
N LEU A 115 1.29 14.13 -11.06
CA LEU A 115 0.12 14.17 -11.95
C LEU A 115 -0.73 15.42 -11.74
N LYS A 116 -0.93 15.88 -10.50
CA LYS A 116 -1.66 17.14 -10.22
C LYS A 116 -1.05 18.33 -10.97
N LYS A 117 0.28 18.39 -11.06
CA LYS A 117 0.98 19.45 -11.80
C LYS A 117 0.74 19.35 -13.31
N VAL A 118 0.76 18.13 -13.85
CA VAL A 118 0.41 17.89 -15.26
C VAL A 118 -1.01 18.36 -15.52
N LEU A 119 -1.98 17.86 -14.73
CA LEU A 119 -3.40 18.21 -14.85
C LEU A 119 -3.68 19.71 -14.73
N TYR A 120 -2.90 20.42 -13.90
CA TYR A 120 -3.02 21.87 -13.77
C TYR A 120 -2.58 22.61 -15.04
N LEU A 121 -1.53 22.13 -15.72
CA LEU A 121 -1.01 22.73 -16.96
C LEU A 121 -1.85 22.33 -18.18
N ASN A 122 -2.18 21.05 -18.29
CA ASN A 122 -3.03 20.51 -19.33
C ASN A 122 -3.78 19.27 -18.83
N ASN A 123 -4.97 19.02 -19.34
CA ASN A 123 -5.72 17.83 -18.97
C ASN A 123 -5.22 16.55 -19.66
N VAL A 124 -4.04 16.56 -20.31
CA VAL A 124 -3.51 15.42 -21.09
C VAL A 124 -2.35 14.78 -20.34
N TRP A 125 -2.65 13.74 -19.58
CA TRP A 125 -1.67 13.02 -18.75
C TRP A 125 -1.08 11.78 -19.46
N ILE A 126 -1.75 11.25 -20.48
CA ILE A 126 -1.33 10.01 -21.15
C ILE A 126 0.08 10.10 -21.76
N SER A 127 0.43 11.25 -22.35
CA SER A 127 1.73 11.53 -22.96
C SER A 127 2.83 11.82 -21.93
N GLU A 128 2.45 12.29 -20.75
CA GLU A 128 3.37 12.61 -19.66
C GLU A 128 3.67 11.40 -18.77
N LEU A 129 2.78 10.40 -18.76
CA LEU A 129 2.93 9.20 -17.94
C LEU A 129 4.30 8.51 -18.13
N PRO A 130 4.79 8.22 -19.36
CA PRO A 130 6.10 7.59 -19.54
C PRO A 130 7.24 8.45 -18.97
N LYS A 131 7.15 9.78 -19.08
CA LYS A 131 8.17 10.70 -18.55
C LYS A 131 8.22 10.67 -17.03
N ILE A 132 7.05 10.65 -16.37
CA ILE A 132 6.93 10.58 -14.91
C ILE A 132 7.58 9.29 -14.38
N ILE A 133 7.26 8.15 -15.01
CA ILE A 133 7.78 6.84 -14.60
C ILE A 133 9.26 6.72 -14.88
N LYS A 134 9.73 7.13 -16.06
CA LYS A 134 11.16 7.17 -16.38
C LYS A 134 11.93 8.02 -15.37
N THR A 135 11.40 9.19 -15.01
CA THR A 135 12.02 10.05 -13.99
C THR A 135 12.10 9.33 -12.64
N TYR A 136 11.00 8.69 -12.20
CA TYR A 136 10.96 7.97 -10.93
C TYR A 136 11.98 6.82 -10.87
N ASN A 137 12.03 5.98 -11.90
CA ASN A 137 12.94 4.83 -11.97
C ASN A 137 14.42 5.24 -12.09
N ASN A 138 14.71 6.46 -12.58
CA ASN A 138 16.06 7.00 -12.70
C ASN A 138 16.45 8.00 -11.58
N THR A 139 15.58 8.22 -10.60
CA THR A 139 15.89 9.05 -9.43
C THR A 139 16.58 8.19 -8.37
N TYR A 140 17.47 8.77 -7.56
CA TYR A 140 18.06 8.08 -6.42
C TYR A 140 17.05 7.87 -5.29
N HIS A 141 16.91 6.65 -4.78
CA HIS A 141 16.01 6.30 -3.69
C HIS A 141 16.77 6.00 -2.41
N ARG A 142 16.55 6.82 -1.37
CA ARG A 142 17.28 6.72 -0.08
C ARG A 142 17.17 5.36 0.61
N THR A 143 16.07 4.64 0.42
CA THR A 143 15.83 3.33 1.07
C THR A 143 16.61 2.19 0.45
N ILE A 144 16.88 2.26 -0.86
CA ILE A 144 17.64 1.24 -1.60
C ILE A 144 19.06 1.70 -1.94
N LYS A 145 19.40 2.96 -1.64
CA LYS A 145 20.71 3.58 -1.86
C LYS A 145 21.19 3.56 -3.33
N MET A 146 20.26 3.48 -4.27
CA MET A 146 20.53 3.56 -5.71
C MET A 146 19.27 3.97 -6.48
N LYS A 147 19.37 4.00 -7.81
CA LYS A 147 18.22 4.19 -8.69
C LYS A 147 17.52 2.84 -8.93
N PRO A 148 16.18 2.78 -8.94
CA PRO A 148 15.46 1.54 -9.23
C PRO A 148 15.86 0.90 -10.56
N ALA A 149 16.13 1.70 -11.59
CA ALA A 149 16.57 1.21 -12.91
C ALA A 149 17.97 0.56 -12.91
N ASP A 150 18.80 0.83 -11.90
CA ASP A 150 20.15 0.29 -11.80
C ASP A 150 20.20 -1.02 -10.97
N VAL A 151 19.06 -1.47 -10.43
CA VAL A 151 18.97 -2.71 -9.64
C VAL A 151 19.12 -3.92 -10.56
N SER A 152 20.03 -4.83 -10.22
CA SER A 152 20.32 -6.05 -10.98
C SER A 152 20.76 -7.18 -10.05
N LYS A 153 20.79 -8.42 -10.55
CA LYS A 153 21.24 -9.58 -9.75
C LYS A 153 22.62 -9.42 -9.11
N LYS A 154 23.50 -8.58 -9.69
CA LYS A 154 24.84 -8.32 -9.14
C LYS A 154 24.82 -7.51 -7.85
N ASN A 155 23.88 -6.57 -7.71
CA ASN A 155 23.76 -5.72 -6.52
C ASN A 155 22.68 -6.20 -5.55
N GLU A 156 22.07 -7.36 -5.82
CA GLU A 156 21.00 -7.94 -5.01
C GLU A 156 21.46 -8.18 -3.56
N ASN A 157 22.67 -8.70 -3.34
CA ASN A 157 23.17 -8.98 -1.99
C ASN A 157 23.36 -7.69 -1.17
N ASP A 158 23.95 -6.65 -1.78
CA ASP A 158 24.15 -5.34 -1.14
C ASP A 158 22.82 -4.64 -0.86
N LEU A 159 21.86 -4.79 -1.77
CA LEU A 159 20.52 -4.25 -1.61
C LEU A 159 19.75 -5.00 -0.52
N LEU A 160 19.87 -6.32 -0.45
CA LEU A 160 19.24 -7.16 0.56
C LEU A 160 19.74 -6.79 1.95
N SER A 161 21.06 -6.64 2.12
CA SER A 161 21.61 -6.14 3.38
C SER A 161 21.11 -4.73 3.67
N THR A 162 21.08 -3.82 2.70
CA THR A 162 20.58 -2.45 2.95
C THR A 162 19.10 -2.39 3.38
N VAL A 163 18.23 -3.20 2.77
CA VAL A 163 16.78 -3.16 3.01
C VAL A 163 16.36 -3.97 4.24
N TYR A 164 17.09 -5.05 4.53
CA TYR A 164 16.76 -6.00 5.60
C TYR A 164 17.79 -6.03 6.75
N ASN A 165 18.80 -5.16 6.76
CA ASN A 165 19.68 -4.99 7.92
C ASN A 165 18.95 -4.18 9.00
N TYR A 166 18.22 -4.92 9.83
CA TYR A 166 17.58 -4.38 11.02
C TYR A 166 18.52 -4.55 12.20
N ASP A 167 18.76 -3.46 12.92
CA ASP A 167 19.48 -3.52 14.18
C ASP A 167 18.56 -4.08 15.28
N ILE A 168 18.66 -5.40 15.49
CA ILE A 168 17.86 -6.14 16.47
C ILE A 168 18.22 -5.71 17.89
N SER A 169 19.39 -5.10 18.13
CA SER A 169 19.79 -4.69 19.49
C SER A 169 18.88 -3.62 20.08
N ASN A 170 18.22 -2.81 19.24
CA ASN A 170 17.28 -1.77 19.67
C ASN A 170 15.87 -2.31 19.96
N SER A 171 15.59 -3.58 19.66
CA SER A 171 14.28 -4.20 19.93
C SER A 171 14.11 -4.49 21.43
N LYS A 172 13.49 -3.55 22.14
CA LYS A 172 13.14 -3.74 23.56
C LYS A 172 11.75 -4.42 23.66
N PRO A 173 11.66 -5.65 24.20
CA PRO A 173 10.36 -6.27 24.45
C PRO A 173 9.59 -5.44 25.47
N LYS A 174 8.29 -5.27 25.21
CA LYS A 174 7.35 -4.54 26.08
C LYS A 174 6.81 -5.44 27.20
N PHE A 175 6.67 -6.73 26.91
CA PHE A 175 6.13 -7.73 27.82
C PHE A 175 7.16 -8.81 28.08
N GLU A 176 7.06 -9.42 29.26
CA GLU A 176 7.90 -10.53 29.69
C GLU A 176 7.11 -11.84 29.69
N ILE A 177 7.82 -12.96 29.82
CA ILE A 177 7.20 -14.28 29.92
C ILE A 177 6.33 -14.31 31.18
N ASN A 178 5.13 -14.87 31.06
CA ASN A 178 4.06 -14.91 32.07
C ASN A 178 3.27 -13.62 32.29
N ASP A 179 3.53 -12.54 31.53
CA ASP A 179 2.66 -11.37 31.57
C ASP A 179 1.25 -11.70 31.05
N ARG A 180 0.24 -11.19 31.75
CA ARG A 180 -1.17 -11.29 31.33
C ARG A 180 -1.50 -10.14 30.37
N VAL A 181 -1.86 -10.47 29.14
CA VAL A 181 -2.10 -9.52 28.06
C VAL A 181 -3.49 -9.71 27.44
N ARG A 182 -4.00 -8.66 26.81
CA ARG A 182 -5.22 -8.71 25.99
C ARG A 182 -4.86 -8.29 24.58
N LEU A 183 -5.54 -8.86 23.59
CA LEU A 183 -5.34 -8.51 22.19
C LEU A 183 -6.02 -7.17 21.91
N SER A 184 -5.31 -6.25 21.25
CA SER A 184 -5.95 -5.04 20.74
C SER A 184 -6.87 -5.40 19.57
N SER A 185 -8.12 -4.99 19.62
CA SER A 185 -9.05 -5.14 18.50
C SER A 185 -8.54 -4.30 17.32
N ILE A 186 -8.23 -4.96 16.21
CA ILE A 186 -8.03 -4.34 14.90
C ILE A 186 -9.42 -3.86 14.44
N ASN A 187 -9.86 -2.71 14.94
CA ASN A 187 -11.04 -2.05 14.39
C ASN A 187 -10.59 -0.91 13.50
N ASP A 188 -11.15 -0.94 12.30
CA ASP A 188 -11.03 0.02 11.21
C ASP A 188 -11.07 1.48 11.67
N VAL A 189 -10.44 2.32 10.84
CA VAL A 189 -10.42 3.78 10.66
C VAL A 189 -11.43 4.66 11.45
N TYR A 190 -12.57 4.14 11.90
CA TYR A 190 -13.56 4.80 12.74
C TYR A 190 -13.49 4.34 14.20
N ARG A 191 -12.76 5.11 15.02
CA ARG A 191 -12.72 4.93 16.48
C ARG A 191 -14.11 5.23 17.09
N ASN A 192 -14.92 4.19 17.31
CA ASN A 192 -16.12 4.31 18.12
C ASN A 192 -15.72 4.45 19.61
N LYS A 193 -15.90 5.64 20.19
CA LYS A 193 -15.53 5.94 21.60
C LYS A 193 -16.26 5.06 22.64
N LEU A 194 -17.35 4.41 22.26
CA LEU A 194 -18.16 3.56 23.15
C LEU A 194 -17.77 2.07 23.10
N LYS A 195 -16.92 1.64 22.15
CA LYS A 195 -16.45 0.24 22.07
C LYS A 195 -15.07 0.11 22.70
N THR A 196 -14.85 -1.01 23.39
CA THR A 196 -13.52 -1.36 23.93
C THR A 196 -12.57 -1.79 22.81
N ASN A 197 -11.31 -1.37 22.89
CA ASN A 197 -10.28 -1.68 21.90
C ASN A 197 -9.47 -2.94 22.27
N TRP A 198 -9.94 -3.76 23.20
CA TRP A 198 -9.23 -4.95 23.69
C TRP A 198 -10.15 -6.18 23.70
N SER A 199 -9.56 -7.36 23.59
CA SER A 199 -10.26 -8.65 23.72
C SER A 199 -10.92 -8.78 25.10
N LYS A 200 -11.99 -9.58 25.16
CA LYS A 200 -12.58 -10.01 26.44
C LYS A 200 -11.68 -11.04 27.12
N GLU A 201 -11.12 -11.95 26.32
CA GLU A 201 -10.17 -13.00 26.72
C GLU A 201 -8.85 -12.40 27.21
N ILE A 202 -8.26 -13.04 28.22
CA ILE A 202 -6.96 -12.71 28.80
C ILE A 202 -5.99 -13.84 28.46
N PHE A 203 -4.87 -13.47 27.83
CA PHE A 203 -3.84 -14.40 27.41
C PHE A 203 -2.60 -14.26 28.26
N ILE A 204 -1.74 -15.28 28.25
CA ILE A 204 -0.44 -15.27 28.92
C ILE A 204 0.67 -15.39 27.88
N VAL A 205 1.74 -14.61 28.06
CA VAL A 205 2.94 -14.68 27.20
C VAL A 205 3.74 -15.94 27.49
N GLU A 206 3.84 -16.84 26.52
CA GLU A 206 4.66 -18.06 26.58
C GLU A 206 6.12 -17.75 26.23
N LYS A 207 6.34 -17.03 25.11
CA LYS A 207 7.67 -16.75 24.57
C LYS A 207 7.74 -15.38 23.92
N VAL A 208 8.92 -14.78 24.00
CA VAL A 208 9.24 -13.48 23.40
C VAL A 208 10.26 -13.69 22.28
N PHE A 209 9.91 -13.25 21.08
CA PHE A 209 10.80 -13.30 19.92
C PHE A 209 11.28 -11.89 19.55
N LYS A 210 12.59 -11.69 19.61
CA LYS A 210 13.22 -10.43 19.19
C LYS A 210 13.48 -10.46 17.69
N SER A 211 12.87 -9.54 16.98
CA SER A 211 13.15 -9.24 15.58
C SER A 211 13.09 -7.72 15.36
N ASN A 212 13.01 -7.24 14.13
CA ASN A 212 12.72 -5.82 13.85
C ASN A 212 11.45 -5.33 14.60
N VAL A 213 10.46 -6.22 14.72
CA VAL A 213 9.31 -6.01 15.60
C VAL A 213 9.26 -7.17 16.59
N VAL A 214 9.16 -6.88 17.88
CA VAL A 214 9.04 -7.93 18.89
C VAL A 214 7.66 -8.58 18.76
N TYR A 215 7.63 -9.90 18.58
CA TYR A 215 6.39 -10.69 18.55
C TYR A 215 6.39 -11.70 19.70
N TYR A 216 5.19 -12.11 20.09
CA TYR A 216 4.95 -12.92 21.29
C TYR A 216 4.14 -14.14 20.91
N LYS A 217 4.51 -15.29 21.47
CA LYS A 217 3.64 -16.47 21.48
C LYS A 217 2.81 -16.41 22.74
N ILE A 218 1.50 -16.57 22.59
CA ILE A 218 0.54 -16.46 23.69
C ILE A 218 -0.37 -17.69 23.73
N TYR A 219 -0.90 -17.98 24.92
CA TYR A 219 -1.90 -19.03 25.13
C TYR A 219 -3.02 -18.50 26.03
N ASP A 220 -4.20 -19.07 25.89
CA ASP A 220 -5.34 -18.76 26.75
C ASP A 220 -5.24 -19.50 28.10
N ILE A 221 -6.00 -19.06 29.10
CA ILE A 221 -6.10 -19.67 30.43
C ILE A 221 -6.55 -21.15 30.34
N GLU A 222 -7.31 -21.51 29.30
CA GLU A 222 -7.74 -22.89 29.02
C GLU A 222 -6.64 -23.75 28.35
N GLY A 223 -5.46 -23.20 28.06
CA GLY A 223 -4.30 -23.92 27.55
C GLY A 223 -4.23 -24.04 26.02
N THR A 224 -5.18 -23.46 25.29
CA THR A 224 -5.13 -23.40 23.82
C THR A 224 -4.02 -22.44 23.37
N VAL A 225 -3.08 -22.96 22.58
CA VAL A 225 -1.93 -22.21 22.05
C VAL A 225 -2.31 -21.61 20.70
N TYR A 226 -2.10 -20.30 20.54
CA TYR A 226 -2.34 -19.60 19.28
C TYR A 226 -0.99 -19.30 18.60
N GLU A 227 -0.79 -19.86 17.41
CA GLU A 227 0.44 -19.67 16.61
C GLU A 227 0.37 -18.49 15.63
N GLU A 228 -0.75 -17.77 15.56
CA GLU A 228 -0.85 -16.66 14.62
C GLU A 228 0.15 -15.55 14.97
N GLU A 229 0.83 -15.04 13.93
CA GLU A 229 1.66 -13.84 13.96
C GLU A 229 0.83 -12.65 14.44
N LEU A 230 0.60 -12.58 15.75
CA LEU A 230 0.05 -11.44 16.43
C LEU A 230 1.17 -10.41 16.51
N LEU A 231 1.42 -9.80 15.35
CA LEU A 231 2.05 -8.49 15.22
C LEU A 231 1.23 -7.55 16.10
N LEU A 232 1.72 -7.40 17.32
CA LEU A 232 1.25 -6.45 18.31
C LEU A 232 1.58 -5.05 17.78
N SER A 233 0.83 -4.61 16.76
CA SER A 233 0.90 -3.24 16.30
C SER A 233 0.05 -2.40 17.24
N LEU A 234 0.66 -2.06 18.38
CA LEU A 234 0.17 -0.98 19.23
C LEU A 234 0.46 0.34 18.54
N LEU A 235 -0.57 0.92 17.92
CA LEU A 235 -0.74 2.37 17.82
C LEU A 235 -1.82 2.81 18.80
#